data_AF-A0A497PNC2-F1
#
_entry.id   AF-A0A497PNC2-F1
#
_cell.length_a   1.000
_cell.length_b   1.000
_cell.length_c   1.000
_cell.angle_alpha   90.00
_cell.angle_beta   90.00
_cell.angle_gamma   90.00
#
_symmetry.space_group_name_H-M   'P 1'
#
loop_
_entity.id
_entity.type
_entity.pdbx_description
1 polymer ?
#
loop_
_entity_poly.entity_id
_entity_poly.type
_entity_poly.pdbx_seq_one_letter_code
_entity_poly.pdbx_strand_id
1 'polypeptide(L)'
;MLIDKSYKGLKKVEDYYRINNSIRTSDDVSIVLDSKLEIKGSLEVGGSLSSNVSLVVWGDVLVKGKLNIDAEAFVSGMFEVRGQVAVKGGLGIY
;
A
#
# COMPACT_ATOMS: atom_id res chain seq x y z
N MET A 1 -21.37 5.21 1.01
CA MET A 1 -20.60 6.40 0.62
C MET A 1 -19.24 5.90 0.14
N LEU A 2 -19.02 5.82 -1.18
CA LEU A 2 -17.71 5.52 -1.75
C LEU A 2 -16.91 6.81 -1.66
N ILE A 3 -15.97 6.90 -0.72
CA ILE A 3 -15.05 8.04 -0.66
C ILE A 3 -13.92 7.73 -1.63
N ASP A 4 -13.97 8.33 -2.82
CA ASP A 4 -12.84 8.30 -3.74
C ASP A 4 -11.77 9.30 -3.22
N LYS A 5 -10.96 8.85 -2.26
CA LYS A 5 -9.86 9.66 -1.71
C LYS A 5 -8.80 9.81 -2.81
N SER A 6 -8.83 10.93 -3.53
CA SER A 6 -7.74 11.32 -4.42
C SER A 6 -6.47 11.62 -3.61
N TYR A 7 -5.42 10.83 -3.82
CA TYR A 7 -4.10 11.09 -3.23
C TYR A 7 -3.30 12.06 -4.11
N LYS A 8 -2.96 13.23 -3.54
CA LYS A 8 -2.03 14.16 -4.19
C LYS A 8 -0.68 13.45 -4.41
N GLY A 9 -0.19 13.47 -5.65
CA GLY A 9 1.11 12.91 -6.00
C GLY A 9 1.09 11.54 -6.66
N LEU A 10 -0.08 10.92 -6.83
CA LEU A 10 -0.26 9.75 -7.69
C LEU A 10 -0.02 10.13 -9.15
N LYS A 11 0.88 9.42 -9.83
CA LYS A 11 1.20 9.61 -11.24
C LYS A 11 1.23 8.25 -11.94
N LYS A 12 0.68 8.17 -13.15
CA LYS A 12 0.93 7.01 -14.03
C LYS A 12 2.32 7.17 -14.64
N VAL A 13 3.13 6.12 -14.55
CA VAL A 13 4.47 6.03 -15.13
C VAL A 13 4.48 4.76 -15.97
N GLU A 14 4.40 4.92 -17.29
CA GLU A 14 4.27 3.80 -18.23
C GLU A 14 3.15 2.84 -17.77
N ASP A 15 3.53 1.68 -17.26
CA ASP A 15 2.65 0.58 -16.91
C ASP A 15 2.29 0.51 -15.42
N TYR A 16 2.61 1.52 -14.60
CA TYR A 16 2.28 1.50 -13.17
C TYR A 16 1.90 2.87 -12.62
N TYR A 17 1.35 2.88 -11.41
CA TYR A 17 1.12 4.11 -10.66
C TYR A 17 2.19 4.31 -9.60
N ARG A 18 2.62 5.55 -9.42
CA ARG A 18 3.63 5.95 -8.44
C ARG A 18 3.16 7.11 -7.59
N ILE A 19 3.44 7.04 -6.30
CA ILE A 19 3.40 8.17 -5.36
C ILE A 19 4.84 8.49 -4.95
N ASN A 20 5.29 9.71 -5.22
CA ASN A 20 6.68 10.16 -4.93
C ASN A 20 6.88 10.64 -3.48
N ASN A 21 5.96 10.32 -2.58
CA ASN A 21 5.97 10.76 -1.19
C ASN A 21 5.40 9.64 -0.30
N SER A 22 5.39 9.87 1.02
CA SER A 22 4.76 8.99 1.99
C SER A 22 3.24 9.16 1.98
N ILE A 23 2.53 8.10 2.34
CA ILE A 23 1.09 8.10 2.59
C ILE A 23 0.86 7.90 4.09
N ARG A 24 0.00 8.73 4.69
CA ARG A 24 -0.44 8.56 6.07
C ARG A 24 -1.94 8.76 6.16
N THR A 25 -2.67 7.78 6.65
CA THR A 25 -4.12 7.87 6.88
C THR A 25 -4.47 7.42 8.30
N SER A 26 -5.56 7.94 8.86
CA SER A 26 -6.15 7.40 10.10
C SER A 26 -7.13 6.25 9.83
N ASP A 27 -7.68 6.18 8.62
CA ASP A 27 -8.74 5.26 8.23
C ASP A 27 -8.22 4.08 7.41
N ASP A 28 -9.13 3.18 7.07
CA ASP A 28 -8.93 2.11 6.08
C ASP A 28 -8.55 2.67 4.70
N VAL A 29 -7.76 1.90 3.96
CA VAL A 29 -7.30 2.19 2.60
C VAL A 29 -7.61 0.98 1.71
N SER A 30 -8.28 1.24 0.59
CA SER A 30 -8.44 0.26 -0.49
C SER A 30 -7.75 0.78 -1.75
N ILE A 31 -6.83 -0.01 -2.29
CA ILE A 31 -6.11 0.26 -3.53
C ILE A 31 -6.74 -0.64 -4.60
N VAL A 32 -7.44 -0.01 -5.56
CA VAL A 32 -8.04 -0.67 -6.72
C VAL A 32 -7.48 -0.04 -7.98
N LEU A 33 -6.57 -0.73 -8.65
CA LEU A 33 -5.90 -0.28 -9.87
C LEU A 33 -5.88 -1.39 -10.94
N ASP A 34 -5.58 -1.02 -12.18
CA ASP A 34 -5.36 -1.95 -13.30
C ASP A 34 -3.93 -2.53 -13.34
N SER A 35 -3.02 -1.97 -12.54
CA SER A 35 -1.61 -2.36 -12.45
C SER A 35 -1.02 -2.01 -11.08
N LYS A 36 0.26 -2.30 -10.87
CA LYS A 36 0.98 -2.12 -9.59
C LYS A 36 1.00 -0.67 -9.09
N LEU A 37 1.09 -0.53 -7.77
CA LEU A 37 1.34 0.74 -7.08
C LEU A 37 2.74 0.76 -6.47
N GLU A 38 3.47 1.84 -6.70
CA GLU A 38 4.75 2.11 -6.08
C GLU A 38 4.68 3.37 -5.20
N ILE A 39 5.14 3.26 -3.96
CA ILE A 39 5.24 4.37 -3.01
C ILE A 39 6.72 4.58 -2.71
N LYS A 40 7.26 5.74 -3.06
CA LYS A 40 8.68 6.07 -2.81
C LYS A 40 8.98 6.42 -1.35
N GLY A 41 7.96 6.82 -0.59
CA GLY A 41 8.06 7.06 0.86
C GLY A 41 7.50 5.91 1.69
N SER A 42 7.20 6.20 2.95
CA SER A 42 6.57 5.25 3.87
C SER A 42 5.05 5.20 3.69
N LEU A 43 4.44 4.09 4.09
CA LEU A 43 2.99 3.90 4.12
C LEU A 43 2.53 3.64 5.55
N GLU A 44 1.80 4.59 6.14
CA GLU A 44 1.13 4.39 7.43
C GLU A 44 -0.39 4.42 7.26
N VAL A 45 -1.04 3.33 7.68
CA VAL A 45 -2.49 3.16 7.64
C VAL A 45 -3.00 2.93 9.06
N GLY A 46 -3.80 3.87 9.55
CA GLY A 46 -4.42 3.79 10.88
C GLY A 46 -5.53 2.74 10.98
N GLY A 47 -6.13 2.38 9.84
CA GLY A 47 -7.06 1.27 9.71
C GLY A 47 -6.46 0.04 9.02
N SER A 48 -7.28 -0.64 8.23
CA SER A 48 -6.92 -1.78 7.40
C SER A 48 -6.49 -1.35 6.00
N LEU A 49 -5.54 -2.06 5.41
CA LEU A 49 -5.09 -1.89 4.03
C LEU A 49 -5.53 -3.09 3.19
N SER A 50 -6.23 -2.85 2.09
CA SER A 50 -6.51 -3.85 1.05
C SER A 50 -5.96 -3.41 -0.31
N SER A 51 -5.30 -4.31 -1.03
CA SER A 51 -4.86 -4.05 -2.41
C SER A 51 -5.12 -5.24 -3.33
N ASN A 52 -5.69 -4.96 -4.51
CA ASN A 52 -5.87 -5.96 -5.57
C ASN A 52 -4.65 -6.10 -6.50
N VAL A 53 -3.63 -5.26 -6.33
CA VAL A 53 -2.46 -5.16 -7.22
C VAL A 53 -1.18 -5.30 -6.41
N SER A 54 -0.05 -5.48 -7.12
CA SER A 54 1.24 -5.50 -6.45
C SER A 54 1.54 -4.14 -5.81
N LEU A 55 1.99 -4.17 -4.56
CA LEU A 55 2.31 -2.98 -3.76
C LEU A 55 3.81 -2.96 -3.45
N VAL A 56 4.51 -1.93 -3.92
CA VAL A 56 5.93 -1.71 -3.64
C VAL A 56 6.09 -0.45 -2.80
N VAL A 57 6.70 -0.56 -1.63
CA VAL A 57 6.96 0.57 -0.72
C VAL A 57 8.46 0.65 -0.46
N TRP A 58 9.07 1.78 -0.83
CA TRP A 58 10.51 2.02 -0.67
C TRP A 58 10.89 2.61 0.70
N GLY A 59 9.94 2.67 1.63
CA GLY A 59 10.14 3.06 3.02
C GLY A 59 9.41 2.09 3.94
N ASP A 60 9.16 2.55 5.17
CA ASP A 60 8.48 1.73 6.17
C ASP A 60 6.98 1.55 5.86
N VAL A 61 6.43 0.41 6.27
CA VAL A 61 5.00 0.13 6.24
C VAL A 61 4.53 -0.11 7.67
N LEU A 62 3.55 0.68 8.11
CA LEU A 62 2.81 0.47 9.35
C LEU A 62 1.32 0.37 9.07
N VAL A 63 0.72 -0.78 9.36
CA VAL A 63 -0.74 -0.98 9.29
C VAL A 63 -1.27 -1.33 10.66
N LYS A 64 -2.11 -0.48 11.24
CA LYS A 64 -2.66 -0.70 12.58
C LYS A 64 -3.83 -1.69 12.59
N GLY A 65 -4.53 -1.83 11.46
CA GLY A 65 -5.59 -2.81 11.23
C GLY A 65 -5.09 -4.06 10.48
N LYS A 66 -5.95 -4.60 9.62
CA LYS A 66 -5.63 -5.79 8.80
C LYS A 66 -4.90 -5.39 7.52
N LEU A 67 -3.98 -6.22 7.06
CA LEU A 67 -3.39 -6.12 5.74
C LEU A 67 -3.89 -7.27 4.86
N ASN A 68 -4.49 -6.95 3.71
CA ASN A 68 -4.90 -7.92 2.69
C ASN A 68 -4.30 -7.52 1.33
N ILE A 69 -3.44 -8.36 0.76
CA ILE A 69 -2.85 -8.12 -0.57
C ILE A 69 -3.14 -9.34 -1.44
N ASP A 70 -3.85 -9.13 -2.56
CA ASP A 70 -4.20 -10.21 -3.48
C ASP A 70 -3.04 -10.59 -4.44
N ALA A 71 -2.10 -9.68 -4.66
CA ALA A 71 -0.92 -9.89 -5.49
C ALA A 71 0.37 -9.93 -4.61
N GLU A 72 1.45 -9.31 -5.08
CA GLU A 72 2.73 -9.26 -4.36
C GLU A 72 2.89 -7.99 -3.51
N ALA A 73 3.60 -8.08 -2.40
CA ALA A 73 3.98 -6.94 -1.58
C ALA A 73 5.50 -6.92 -1.36
N PHE A 74 6.13 -5.76 -1.61
CA PHE A 74 7.56 -5.54 -1.42
C PHE A 74 7.80 -4.30 -0.58
N VAL A 75 8.58 -4.45 0.49
CA VAL A 75 8.89 -3.36 1.44
C VAL A 75 10.39 -3.33 1.66
N SER A 76 11.03 -2.18 1.43
CA SER A 76 12.49 -2.02 1.66
C SER A 76 12.84 -1.40 3.01
N GLY A 77 11.84 -1.18 3.86
CA GLY A 77 11.98 -0.67 5.21
C GLY A 77 11.35 -1.61 6.24
N MET A 78 11.10 -1.08 7.43
CA MET A 78 10.38 -1.81 8.46
C MET A 78 8.96 -2.15 7.99
N PHE A 79 8.53 -3.38 8.23
CA PHE A 79 7.16 -3.81 7.98
C PHE A 79 6.50 -4.23 9.30
N GLU A 80 5.54 -3.42 9.77
CA GLU A 80 4.78 -3.68 10.99
C GLU A 80 3.28 -3.71 10.67
N VAL A 81 2.62 -4.80 11.07
CA VAL A 81 1.16 -4.92 11.06
C VAL A 81 0.70 -5.31 12.45
N ARG A 82 -0.15 -4.48 13.06
CA ARG A 82 -0.69 -4.73 14.42
C ARG A 82 -1.97 -5.56 14.41
N GLY A 83 -2.49 -5.88 13.23
CA GLY A 83 -3.60 -6.80 13.04
C GLY A 83 -3.17 -8.08 12.31
N GLN A 84 -4.06 -8.61 11.48
CA GLN A 84 -3.81 -9.81 10.70
C GLN A 84 -3.19 -9.46 9.35
N VAL A 85 -2.31 -10.35 8.85
CA VAL A 85 -1.73 -10.26 7.52
C VAL A 85 -2.22 -11.42 6.67
N ALA A 86 -2.79 -11.12 5.51
CA ALA A 86 -3.10 -12.06 4.46
C ALA A 86 -2.53 -11.55 3.14
N VAL A 87 -1.52 -12.24 2.61
CA VAL A 87 -0.94 -11.97 1.30
C VAL A 87 -1.10 -13.23 0.47
N LYS A 88 -1.85 -13.15 -0.63
CA LYS A 88 -2.09 -14.31 -1.51
C LYS A 88 -0.89 -14.59 -2.41
N GLY A 89 -0.21 -13.54 -2.88
CA GLY A 89 1.07 -13.66 -3.57
C GLY A 89 2.25 -13.74 -2.60
N GLY A 90 3.40 -13.19 -2.99
CA GLY A 90 4.59 -13.11 -2.15
C GLY A 90 4.65 -11.85 -1.28
N LEU A 91 5.23 -11.98 -0.08
CA LEU A 91 5.64 -10.86 0.76
C LEU A 91 7.18 -10.85 0.87
N GLY A 92 7.82 -9.84 0.28
CA GLY A 92 9.26 -9.61 0.37
C GLY A 92 9.57 -8.40 1.25
N ILE A 93 10.41 -8.57 2.26
CA ILE A 93 10.91 -7.51 3.14
C ILE A 93 12.42 -7.59 3.09
N TYR A 94 13.09 -6.49 2.73
CA TYR A 94 14.53 -6.42 2.47
C TYR A 94 15.22 -5.33 3.29
#